data_AF-A0A917B277-F1
#
_entry.id   AF-A0A917B277-F1
#
_cell.length_a   1.000
_cell.length_b   1.000
_cell.length_c   1.000
_cell.angle_alpha   90.00
_cell.angle_beta   90.00
_cell.angle_gamma   90.00
#
_symmetry.space_group_name_H-M   'P 1'
#
loop_
_entity.id
_entity.type
_entity.pdbx_description
1 polymer ?
#
loop_
_entity_poly.entity_id
_entity_poly.type
_entity_poly.pdbx_seq_one_letter_code
_entity_poly.pdbx_strand_id
1 'polypeptide(L)'
;MTSDSPTSRLQRILYLFGGSAVAYWSGTPEPRVPNLINPLCYPLFNTTSRLLFTEGRLVFFNYAIDAMTSSYAKPFKSVTEQVALMRARGMVIVDDKWAEDLLQKVGYYRLSGYSYPFRKFDESAPADPPKRLSEFESGTNLTTVADIYEFDRQLRIRLFDAIEMFEIAFRFKVGHLLGKIGAFAHRDPTNFDADFTKPRSSAMNAPDGTTVSFTESHYEEWLRDLNKQENRSQEAFVAHFRSKYGEELPVWAATEVMSFGTVIRLYDGLTQRDRRTIAAQFDVLDHVPDGDIATFSSWLNHIRYIRNTCAHHSRLWNRNFDVIIAESPAIEELAHLRADELRRHLYGTLSILGFLLARTHPKSDWRLHTALFIKSWAGRIDQPLSVMGFPSHWDRERLWQLSYSRDEERANRLELLASVDTVGTSEARDLLSSLPTKDRRSRLGYYRRKHAIFALSPTETLHFPRFQFDAETGDAKSIVLEANRRLYVGNRDVNEDEAFPWIALTWWLTKQAELEDRSPLELLEAGKLSEEHLDLSLPFSSE
;
A
#
# COMPACT_ATOMS: atom_id res chain seq x y z
N MET A 1 46.20 61.74 -2.20
CA MET A 1 45.35 62.09 -1.04
C MET A 1 43.90 61.78 -1.43
N THR A 2 43.30 60.83 -0.71
CA THR A 2 41.84 60.63 -0.44
C THR A 2 40.88 60.66 -1.65
N SER A 3 40.42 59.53 -2.18
CA SER A 3 39.34 58.65 -1.67
C SER A 3 37.93 59.21 -1.86
N ASP A 4 37.25 58.76 -2.93
CA ASP A 4 35.79 58.72 -2.98
C ASP A 4 35.36 57.27 -3.23
N SER A 5 34.59 56.74 -2.29
CA SER A 5 34.14 55.34 -2.24
C SER A 5 33.00 55.06 -3.23
N PRO A 6 32.83 53.81 -3.73
CA PRO A 6 31.76 53.44 -4.67
C PRO A 6 30.38 53.24 -4.02
N THR A 7 30.18 53.71 -2.79
CA THR A 7 28.96 53.45 -2.00
C THR A 7 27.76 54.32 -2.38
N SER A 8 27.94 55.33 -3.24
CA SER A 8 26.88 56.29 -3.61
C SER A 8 26.06 55.92 -4.84
N ARG A 9 26.39 54.82 -5.56
CA ARG A 9 25.62 54.36 -6.73
C ARG A 9 24.56 53.30 -6.45
N LEU A 10 24.60 52.65 -5.27
CA LEU A 10 23.66 51.57 -4.92
C LEU A 10 22.34 52.03 -4.27
N GLN A 11 22.24 53.29 -3.85
CA GLN A 11 21.05 53.81 -3.16
C GLN A 11 19.95 54.37 -4.08
N ARG A 12 20.10 54.34 -5.41
CA ARG A 12 19.13 54.94 -6.36
C ARG A 12 18.32 53.95 -7.21
N ILE A 13 18.41 52.65 -6.98
CA ILE A 13 17.59 51.63 -7.68
C ILE A 13 16.78 50.82 -6.67
N LEU A 14 16.03 51.51 -5.81
CA LEU A 14 15.09 50.86 -4.88
C LEU A 14 13.90 51.77 -4.58
N TYR A 15 13.36 52.35 -5.63
CA TYR A 15 11.99 52.84 -5.66
C TYR A 15 11.50 52.61 -7.08
N LEU A 16 10.61 51.62 -7.25
CA LEU A 16 9.49 51.56 -8.20
C LEU A 16 9.20 50.11 -8.63
N PHE A 17 7.97 49.69 -8.28
CA PHE A 17 7.14 48.58 -8.78
C PHE A 17 7.54 47.13 -8.50
N GLY A 18 6.53 46.38 -8.05
CA GLY A 18 6.57 44.93 -7.91
C GLY A 18 6.87 44.27 -9.25
N GLY A 19 7.86 43.40 -9.23
CA GLY A 19 8.32 42.63 -10.38
C GLY A 19 9.57 41.85 -10.00
N SER A 20 9.61 40.58 -10.40
CA SER A 20 10.70 39.64 -10.16
C SER A 20 12.07 40.23 -10.50
N ALA A 21 13.05 40.08 -9.61
CA ALA A 21 14.45 40.43 -9.89
C ALA A 21 15.19 39.19 -10.42
N VAL A 22 15.63 39.24 -11.69
CA VAL A 22 16.57 38.26 -12.27
C VAL A 22 17.96 38.87 -12.23
N ALA A 23 18.89 38.27 -11.47
CA ALA A 23 20.29 38.66 -11.48
C ALA A 23 21.07 37.76 -12.45
N TYR A 24 21.75 38.35 -13.44
CA TYR A 24 22.68 37.64 -14.32
C TYR A 24 24.09 37.70 -13.72
N TRP A 25 24.75 36.55 -13.58
CA TRP A 25 26.17 36.47 -13.22
C TRP A 25 26.95 35.90 -14.41
N SER A 26 27.83 36.69 -15.02
CA SER A 26 28.80 36.24 -16.01
C SER A 26 30.21 36.41 -15.44
N GLY A 27 30.77 35.33 -14.88
CA GLY A 27 32.14 35.30 -14.36
C GLY A 27 32.61 33.86 -14.10
N THR A 28 33.83 33.54 -14.52
CA THR A 28 34.50 32.23 -14.40
C THR A 28 34.76 31.80 -12.95
N PRO A 29 34.95 30.49 -12.68
CA PRO A 29 34.91 29.93 -11.33
C PRO A 29 36.28 30.04 -10.62
N GLU A 30 36.34 30.77 -9.51
CA GLU A 30 37.36 30.53 -8.47
C GLU A 30 36.76 30.67 -7.06
N PRO A 31 37.19 29.85 -6.08
CA PRO A 31 36.56 29.78 -4.78
C PRO A 31 37.21 30.80 -3.84
N ARG A 32 36.52 31.90 -3.55
CA ARG A 32 36.80 32.71 -2.35
C ARG A 32 35.49 33.05 -1.67
N VAL A 33 35.30 32.49 -0.49
CA VAL A 33 34.25 32.87 0.46
C VAL A 33 34.72 34.12 1.21
N PRO A 34 33.98 35.24 1.18
CA PRO A 34 34.10 36.26 2.21
C PRO A 34 32.87 36.19 3.11
N ASN A 35 33.09 35.72 4.34
CA ASN A 35 32.20 35.96 5.48
C ASN A 35 32.09 37.47 5.69
N LEU A 36 30.93 38.07 5.38
CA LEU A 36 30.55 39.42 5.84
C LEU A 36 29.03 39.60 5.68
N ILE A 37 28.27 39.16 6.69
CA ILE A 37 26.91 39.68 6.92
C ILE A 37 26.84 40.15 8.37
N ASN A 38 26.69 41.45 8.52
CA ASN A 38 26.54 42.19 9.78
C ASN A 38 25.05 42.15 10.19
N PRO A 39 24.67 41.70 11.41
CA PRO A 39 23.29 41.39 11.78
C PRO A 39 22.52 42.58 12.38
N LEU A 40 22.55 43.75 11.73
CA LEU A 40 21.82 44.95 12.21
C LEU A 40 21.23 45.74 11.03
N CYS A 41 20.17 45.22 10.42
CA CYS A 41 19.15 45.95 9.66
C CYS A 41 18.08 44.98 9.09
N TYR A 42 17.07 44.64 9.88
CA TYR A 42 15.84 44.00 9.38
C TYR A 42 14.64 44.89 9.75
N PRO A 43 13.95 45.52 8.79
CA PRO A 43 12.52 45.72 8.90
C PRO A 43 11.84 44.43 8.42
N LEU A 44 10.99 43.88 9.29
CA LEU A 44 9.99 42.82 9.10
C LEU A 44 9.68 42.45 7.62
N PHE A 45 10.44 41.52 7.06
CA PHE A 45 10.02 40.73 5.89
C PHE A 45 10.31 39.26 6.19
N ASN A 46 9.28 38.54 6.63
CA ASN A 46 9.31 37.09 6.77
C ASN A 46 9.16 36.45 5.38
N THR A 47 10.27 36.15 4.70
CA THR A 47 10.27 35.36 3.47
C THR A 47 11.03 34.05 3.70
N THR A 48 10.37 32.93 3.46
CA THR A 48 11.02 31.61 3.29
C THR A 48 11.38 31.43 1.82
N SER A 49 12.68 31.45 1.49
CA SER A 49 13.18 31.22 0.14
C SER A 49 13.56 29.74 -0.05
N ARG A 50 13.27 29.16 -1.21
CA ARG A 50 13.84 27.87 -1.67
C ARG A 50 14.75 28.12 -2.87
N LEU A 51 15.90 27.44 -2.89
CA LEU A 51 16.88 27.45 -3.98
C LEU A 51 16.71 26.20 -4.84
N LEU A 52 16.60 26.38 -6.15
CA LEU A 52 16.68 25.31 -7.15
C LEU A 52 17.71 25.71 -8.23
N PHE A 53 18.56 24.75 -8.61
CA PHE A 53 19.53 24.88 -9.68
C PHE A 53 19.07 24.05 -10.87
N THR A 54 18.87 24.69 -12.02
CA THR A 54 18.62 24.00 -13.30
C THR A 54 19.33 24.76 -14.43
N GLU A 55 20.06 24.04 -15.29
CA GLU A 55 20.70 24.56 -16.52
C GLU A 55 21.50 25.87 -16.34
N GLY A 56 22.35 25.94 -15.31
CA GLY A 56 23.20 27.11 -15.08
C GLY A 56 22.46 28.39 -14.65
N ARG A 57 21.18 28.28 -14.25
CA ARG A 57 20.37 29.41 -13.76
C ARG A 57 19.94 29.19 -12.32
N LEU A 58 20.09 30.24 -11.50
CA LEU A 58 19.60 30.31 -10.13
C LEU A 58 18.25 31.04 -10.14
N VAL A 59 17.17 30.40 -9.67
CA VAL A 59 15.84 30.99 -9.62
C VAL A 59 15.43 31.26 -8.17
N PHE A 60 15.03 32.51 -7.87
CA PHE A 60 14.54 32.94 -6.56
C PHE A 60 13.01 32.94 -6.53
N PHE A 61 12.41 32.19 -5.59
CA PHE A 61 10.98 32.27 -5.30
C PHE A 61 10.76 33.14 -4.06
N ASN A 62 10.13 34.30 -4.25
CA ASN A 62 9.60 35.13 -3.16
C ASN A 62 8.09 34.94 -3.07
N TYR A 63 7.61 34.32 -1.99
CA TYR A 63 6.19 34.27 -1.69
C TYR A 63 5.77 35.55 -0.96
N ALA A 64 4.92 36.36 -1.59
CA ALA A 64 4.18 37.40 -0.88
C ALA A 64 3.08 36.73 -0.05
N ILE A 65 2.92 37.12 1.21
CA ILE A 65 1.77 36.70 2.03
C ILE A 65 0.57 37.51 1.53
N ASP A 66 -0.30 36.88 0.75
CA ASP A 66 -1.57 37.48 0.32
C ASP A 66 -2.41 37.89 1.55
N ALA A 67 -3.06 39.05 1.46
CA ALA A 67 -4.01 39.51 2.47
C ALA A 67 -5.16 38.50 2.61
N MET A 68 -5.56 38.18 3.84
CA MET A 68 -6.61 37.18 4.09
C MET A 68 -7.97 37.63 3.54
N THR A 69 -8.52 36.90 2.57
CA THR A 69 -9.79 37.18 1.88
C THR A 69 -11.01 36.46 2.49
N SER A 70 -11.03 36.26 3.81
CA SER A 70 -12.14 35.55 4.47
C SER A 70 -13.27 36.49 4.90
N SER A 71 -14.52 36.16 4.56
CA SER A 71 -15.73 36.85 5.06
C SER A 71 -16.17 36.37 6.45
N TYR A 72 -15.37 35.54 7.13
CA TYR A 72 -15.70 34.97 8.44
C TYR A 72 -15.71 36.03 9.54
N ALA A 73 -16.91 36.36 10.04
CA ALA A 73 -17.13 37.39 11.07
C ALA A 73 -17.65 36.85 12.42
N LYS A 74 -17.60 35.52 12.65
CA LYS A 74 -18.08 34.96 13.92
C LYS A 74 -17.12 35.31 15.06
N PRO A 75 -17.59 35.88 16.18
CA PRO A 75 -16.72 36.26 17.28
C PRO A 75 -16.16 35.04 18.00
N PHE A 76 -15.03 35.24 18.67
CA PHE A 76 -14.50 34.29 19.64
C PHE A 76 -15.56 34.00 20.72
N LYS A 77 -15.59 32.75 21.19
CA LYS A 77 -16.41 32.31 22.33
C LYS A 77 -15.54 31.54 23.29
N SER A 78 -15.57 31.93 24.56
CA SER A 78 -15.04 31.16 25.68
C SER A 78 -15.71 29.79 25.80
N VAL A 79 -15.12 28.88 26.57
CA VAL A 79 -15.66 27.52 26.77
C VAL A 79 -17.07 27.58 27.38
N THR A 80 -17.28 28.41 28.39
CA THR A 80 -18.61 28.63 29.01
C THR A 80 -19.63 29.15 28.00
N GLU A 81 -19.25 30.10 27.14
CA GLU A 81 -20.13 30.59 26.07
C GLU A 81 -20.42 29.53 25.00
N GLN A 82 -19.48 28.61 24.75
CA GLN A 82 -19.70 27.46 23.85
C GLN A 82 -20.68 26.46 24.46
N VAL A 83 -20.60 26.17 25.77
CA VAL A 83 -21.60 25.36 26.49
C VAL A 83 -22.97 26.00 26.42
N ALA A 84 -23.07 27.30 26.72
CA ALA A 84 -24.31 28.06 26.61
C ALA A 84 -24.89 28.02 25.18
N LEU A 85 -24.03 28.10 24.15
CA LEU A 85 -24.45 27.99 22.76
C LEU A 85 -25.02 26.61 22.41
N MET A 86 -24.42 25.52 22.90
CA MET A 86 -24.93 24.16 22.67
C MET A 86 -26.31 23.99 23.32
N ARG A 87 -26.47 24.46 24.57
CA ARG A 87 -27.75 24.45 25.27
C ARG A 87 -28.81 25.27 24.56
N ALA A 88 -28.46 26.48 24.11
CA ALA A 88 -29.38 27.35 23.35
C ALA A 88 -29.84 26.71 22.03
N ARG A 89 -29.03 25.83 21.44
CA ARG A 89 -29.37 25.06 20.24
C ARG A 89 -30.19 23.80 20.53
N GLY A 90 -30.53 23.53 21.79
CA GLY A 90 -31.36 22.39 22.18
C GLY A 90 -30.59 21.15 22.62
N MET A 91 -29.27 21.22 22.85
CA MET A 91 -28.52 20.11 23.41
C MET A 91 -28.77 19.98 24.92
N VAL A 92 -29.12 18.79 25.37
CA VAL A 92 -29.26 18.46 26.79
C VAL A 92 -27.89 18.33 27.43
N ILE A 93 -27.63 19.17 28.43
CA ILE A 93 -26.39 19.21 29.21
C ILE A 93 -26.79 19.18 30.69
N VAL A 94 -26.47 18.06 31.35
CA VAL A 94 -26.83 17.80 32.76
C VAL A 94 -25.83 18.45 33.72
N ASP A 95 -24.53 18.38 33.39
CA ASP A 95 -23.45 18.93 34.21
C ASP A 95 -22.60 19.90 33.35
N ASP A 96 -22.69 21.19 33.67
CA ASP A 96 -21.95 22.25 32.99
C ASP A 96 -20.45 22.15 33.22
N LYS A 97 -20.03 21.76 34.43
CA LYS A 97 -18.61 21.66 34.74
C LYS A 97 -17.97 20.54 33.95
N TRP A 98 -18.64 19.39 33.87
CA TRP A 98 -18.22 18.28 33.00
C TRP A 98 -18.19 18.68 31.52
N ALA A 99 -19.20 19.42 31.04
CA ALA A 99 -19.25 19.89 29.66
C ALA A 99 -18.09 20.82 29.31
N GLU A 100 -17.76 21.76 30.19
CA GLU A 100 -16.61 22.65 30.04
C GLU A 100 -15.29 21.86 30.01
N ASP A 101 -15.11 20.92 30.94
CA ASP A 101 -13.91 20.08 31.00
C ASP A 101 -13.75 19.21 29.74
N LEU A 102 -14.86 18.69 29.20
CA LEU A 102 -14.87 17.96 27.91
C LEU A 102 -14.45 18.87 26.76
N LEU A 103 -15.00 20.08 26.66
CA LEU A 103 -14.66 21.02 25.59
C LEU A 103 -13.21 21.50 25.68
N GLN A 104 -12.65 21.67 26.87
CA GLN A 104 -11.22 21.98 27.04
C GLN A 104 -10.32 20.85 26.54
N LYS A 105 -10.72 19.59 26.73
CA LYS A 105 -9.96 18.41 26.28
C LYS A 105 -10.09 18.15 24.78
N VAL A 106 -11.30 18.27 24.22
CA VAL A 106 -11.62 17.81 22.86
C VAL A 106 -11.67 18.97 21.86
N GLY A 107 -12.12 20.14 22.31
CA GLY A 107 -12.41 21.29 21.49
C GLY A 107 -13.81 21.24 20.85
N TYR A 108 -14.51 22.39 20.86
CA TYR A 108 -15.86 22.51 20.33
C TYR A 108 -15.97 22.12 18.86
N TYR A 109 -15.04 22.53 18.00
CA TYR A 109 -15.14 22.25 16.57
C TYR A 109 -15.06 20.75 16.27
N ARG A 110 -14.14 20.04 16.95
CA ARG A 110 -14.00 18.57 16.83
C ARG A 110 -15.27 17.87 17.32
N LEU A 111 -15.76 18.22 18.51
CA LEU A 111 -16.98 17.63 19.07
C LEU A 111 -18.21 17.93 18.20
N SER A 112 -18.25 19.11 17.58
CA SER A 112 -19.36 19.51 16.70
C SER A 112 -19.54 18.56 15.52
N GLY A 113 -18.46 17.95 15.03
CA GLY A 113 -18.51 16.91 14.00
C GLY A 113 -19.27 15.66 14.46
N TYR A 114 -19.19 15.27 15.72
CA TYR A 114 -19.91 14.12 16.27
C TYR A 114 -21.37 14.46 16.59
N SER A 115 -21.66 15.72 16.92
CA SER A 115 -23.03 16.21 17.16
C SER A 115 -23.81 16.50 15.87
N TYR A 116 -23.14 16.66 14.73
CA TYR A 116 -23.76 17.07 13.46
C TYR A 116 -24.94 16.16 12.99
N PRO A 117 -24.87 14.82 13.12
CA PRO A 117 -25.98 13.93 12.75
C PRO A 117 -27.26 14.13 13.58
N PHE A 118 -27.13 14.72 14.77
CA PHE A 118 -28.25 14.98 15.68
C PHE A 118 -28.88 16.35 15.46
N ARG A 119 -28.50 17.08 14.40
CA ARG A 119 -29.10 18.37 14.06
C ARG A 119 -30.34 18.19 13.22
N LYS A 120 -31.32 19.08 13.45
CA LYS A 120 -32.56 19.11 12.67
C LYS A 120 -32.28 19.28 11.19
N PHE A 121 -33.06 18.61 10.37
CA PHE A 121 -33.07 18.88 8.93
C PHE A 121 -33.79 20.19 8.65
N ASP A 122 -33.31 20.91 7.64
CA ASP A 122 -33.98 22.07 7.08
C ASP A 122 -35.02 21.57 6.07
N GLU A 123 -36.27 21.40 6.50
CA GLU A 123 -37.37 20.92 5.65
C GLU A 123 -37.65 21.85 4.44
N SER A 124 -37.15 23.09 4.49
CA SER A 124 -37.30 24.07 3.41
C SER A 124 -36.18 24.00 2.35
N ALA A 125 -35.11 23.25 2.62
CA ALA A 125 -33.98 23.10 1.71
C ALA A 125 -34.20 21.97 0.69
N PRO A 126 -33.45 21.96 -0.43
CA PRO A 126 -33.44 20.83 -1.35
C PRO A 126 -33.15 19.51 -0.61
N ALA A 127 -33.87 18.45 -0.98
CA ALA A 127 -33.73 17.15 -0.35
C ALA A 127 -32.36 16.49 -0.61
N ASP A 128 -31.65 16.91 -1.66
CA ASP A 128 -30.35 16.36 -2.04
C ASP A 128 -29.34 17.47 -2.43
N PRO A 129 -28.24 17.67 -1.67
CA PRO A 129 -27.96 17.04 -0.38
C PRO A 129 -28.83 17.66 0.73
N PRO A 130 -29.33 16.86 1.69
CA PRO A 130 -30.15 17.37 2.77
C PRO A 130 -29.34 18.32 3.65
N LYS A 131 -29.90 19.50 3.89
CA LYS A 131 -29.24 20.52 4.72
C LYS A 131 -29.67 20.37 6.18
N ARG A 132 -28.71 20.48 7.09
CA ARG A 132 -28.97 20.49 8.53
C ARG A 132 -28.88 21.90 9.09
N LEU A 133 -29.79 22.21 10.00
CA LEU A 133 -29.86 23.46 10.73
C LEU A 133 -28.79 23.54 11.83
N SER A 134 -28.83 24.58 12.67
CA SER A 134 -27.90 24.72 13.79
C SER A 134 -28.42 24.07 15.07
N GLU A 135 -29.73 23.90 15.15
CA GLU A 135 -30.49 23.34 16.26
C GLU A 135 -30.44 21.81 16.27
N PHE A 136 -30.46 21.24 17.46
CA PHE A 136 -30.45 19.79 17.70
C PHE A 136 -31.86 19.22 17.78
N GLU A 137 -31.99 17.95 17.40
CA GLU A 137 -33.19 17.17 17.62
C GLU A 137 -33.51 17.05 19.11
N SER A 138 -34.79 16.98 19.45
CA SER A 138 -35.24 16.88 20.84
C SER A 138 -34.62 15.64 21.51
N GLY A 139 -34.10 15.82 22.74
CA GLY A 139 -33.47 14.73 23.49
C GLY A 139 -32.00 14.48 23.16
N THR A 140 -31.38 15.24 22.24
CA THR A 140 -29.95 15.12 21.95
C THR A 140 -29.11 15.45 23.18
N ASN A 141 -28.39 14.46 23.72
CA ASN A 141 -27.59 14.60 24.93
C ASN A 141 -26.09 14.72 24.63
N LEU A 142 -25.39 15.63 25.31
CA LEU A 142 -23.94 15.79 25.21
C LEU A 142 -23.18 14.51 25.60
N THR A 143 -23.66 13.74 26.58
CA THR A 143 -23.10 12.44 26.97
C THR A 143 -23.09 11.46 25.80
N THR A 144 -24.18 11.36 25.04
CA THR A 144 -24.24 10.51 23.84
C THR A 144 -23.20 10.94 22.80
N VAL A 145 -23.07 12.25 22.54
CA VAL A 145 -22.07 12.78 21.61
C VAL A 145 -20.65 12.47 22.10
N ALA A 146 -20.38 12.57 23.40
CA ALA A 146 -19.10 12.25 24.00
C ALA A 146 -18.79 10.74 23.90
N ASP A 147 -19.78 9.87 24.12
CA ASP A 147 -19.63 8.42 24.00
C ASP A 147 -19.33 7.97 22.57
N ILE A 148 -19.95 8.62 21.58
CA ILE A 148 -19.64 8.42 20.16
C ILE A 148 -18.20 8.84 19.86
N TYR A 149 -17.78 10.01 20.36
CA TYR A 149 -16.42 10.50 20.18
C TYR A 149 -15.39 9.51 20.76
N GLU A 150 -15.64 9.00 21.96
CA GLU A 150 -14.76 8.05 22.64
C GLU A 150 -14.75 6.67 21.94
N PHE A 151 -15.91 6.21 21.47
CA PHE A 151 -15.98 5.02 20.62
C PHE A 151 -15.13 5.17 19.36
N ASP A 152 -15.25 6.27 18.64
CA ASP A 152 -14.51 6.53 17.41
C ASP A 152 -13.00 6.65 17.68
N ARG A 153 -12.60 7.15 18.87
CA ARG A 153 -11.21 7.13 19.33
C ARG A 153 -10.69 5.72 19.53
N GLN A 154 -11.46 4.87 20.22
CA GLN A 154 -11.08 3.47 20.45
C GLN A 154 -11.14 2.63 19.17
N LEU A 155 -12.00 2.99 18.22
CA LEU A 155 -12.07 2.40 16.88
C LEU A 155 -10.80 2.72 16.07
N ARG A 156 -10.33 3.98 16.09
CA ARG A 156 -9.07 4.35 15.43
C ARG A 156 -7.88 3.54 15.92
N ILE A 157 -7.80 3.26 17.22
CA ILE A 157 -6.71 2.44 17.81
C ILE A 157 -6.76 1.02 17.23
N ARG A 158 -7.95 0.40 17.18
CA ARG A 158 -8.12 -0.95 16.63
C ARG A 158 -7.82 -1.01 15.13
N LEU A 159 -8.25 0.01 14.37
CA LEU A 159 -7.90 0.09 12.95
C LEU A 159 -6.40 0.25 12.76
N PHE A 160 -5.73 1.07 13.58
CA PHE A 160 -4.28 1.20 13.52
C PHE A 160 -3.55 -0.12 13.78
N ASP A 161 -3.97 -0.85 14.81
CA ASP A 161 -3.42 -2.18 15.14
C ASP A 161 -3.54 -3.15 13.95
N ALA A 162 -4.72 -3.23 13.32
CA ALA A 162 -4.91 -4.04 12.12
C ALA A 162 -4.06 -3.59 10.92
N ILE A 163 -4.02 -2.28 10.67
CA ILE A 163 -3.31 -1.72 9.53
C ILE A 163 -1.80 -1.89 9.70
N GLU A 164 -1.27 -1.73 10.91
CA GLU A 164 0.14 -1.95 11.22
C GLU A 164 0.56 -3.38 10.89
N MET A 165 -0.17 -4.37 11.43
CA MET A 165 0.06 -5.79 11.15
C MET A 165 0.07 -6.08 9.64
N PHE A 166 -0.93 -5.57 8.91
CA PHE A 166 -1.00 -5.74 7.46
C PHE A 166 0.15 -5.03 6.73
N GLU A 167 0.47 -3.79 7.11
CA GLU A 167 1.51 -2.96 6.48
C GLU A 167 2.89 -3.62 6.60
N ILE A 168 3.22 -4.17 7.77
CA ILE A 168 4.47 -4.92 7.99
C ILE A 168 4.54 -6.15 7.08
N ALA A 169 3.46 -6.94 7.02
CA ALA A 169 3.41 -8.11 6.13
C ALA A 169 3.57 -7.71 4.65
N PHE A 170 2.90 -6.63 4.23
CA PHE A 170 2.99 -6.11 2.86
C PHE A 170 4.40 -5.64 2.50
N ARG A 171 5.06 -4.86 3.39
CA ARG A 171 6.46 -4.45 3.25
C ARG A 171 7.38 -5.65 3.04
N PHE A 172 7.23 -6.66 3.88
CA PHE A 172 8.01 -7.89 3.76
C PHE A 172 7.79 -8.57 2.41
N LYS A 173 6.54 -8.76 1.96
CA LYS A 173 6.27 -9.44 0.67
C LYS A 173 6.89 -8.69 -0.52
N VAL A 174 6.76 -7.36 -0.57
CA VAL A 174 7.37 -6.53 -1.63
C VAL A 174 8.89 -6.60 -1.57
N GLY A 175 9.47 -6.40 -0.38
CA GLY A 175 10.93 -6.41 -0.19
C GLY A 175 11.54 -7.78 -0.46
N HIS A 176 10.89 -8.86 -0.03
CA HIS A 176 11.35 -10.23 -0.24
C HIS A 176 11.29 -10.62 -1.72
N LEU A 177 10.23 -10.23 -2.45
CA LEU A 177 10.13 -10.49 -3.88
C LEU A 177 11.29 -9.85 -4.64
N LEU A 178 11.54 -8.55 -4.44
CA LEU A 178 12.66 -7.86 -5.09
C LEU A 178 14.02 -8.36 -4.60
N GLY A 179 14.12 -8.74 -3.33
CA GLY A 179 15.35 -9.28 -2.74
C GLY A 179 15.82 -10.58 -3.38
N LYS A 180 14.91 -11.40 -3.93
CA LYS A 180 15.24 -12.59 -4.71
C LYS A 180 15.94 -12.25 -6.04
N ILE A 181 15.65 -11.08 -6.62
CA ILE A 181 16.31 -10.60 -7.84
C ILE A 181 17.69 -10.03 -7.49
N GLY A 182 17.76 -9.24 -6.41
CA GLY A 182 19.02 -8.72 -5.90
C GLY A 182 18.83 -7.67 -4.81
N ALA A 183 19.89 -7.44 -4.01
CA ALA A 183 19.86 -6.51 -2.88
C ALA A 183 19.39 -5.09 -3.27
N PHE A 184 19.78 -4.62 -4.45
CA PHE A 184 19.46 -3.30 -4.98
C PHE A 184 18.52 -3.34 -6.19
N ALA A 185 17.76 -4.44 -6.38
CA ALA A 185 16.84 -4.57 -7.52
C ALA A 185 15.82 -3.42 -7.60
N HIS A 186 15.41 -2.88 -6.45
CA HIS A 186 14.54 -1.70 -6.36
C HIS A 186 15.14 -0.40 -6.92
N ARG A 187 16.46 -0.35 -7.15
CA ARG A 187 17.20 0.77 -7.73
C ARG A 187 17.59 0.55 -9.20
N ASP A 188 17.21 -0.58 -9.77
CA ASP A 188 17.44 -0.88 -11.17
C ASP A 188 16.10 -0.83 -11.93
N PRO A 189 15.91 0.16 -12.83
CA PRO A 189 14.66 0.34 -13.57
C PRO A 189 14.30 -0.86 -14.46
N THR A 190 15.25 -1.75 -14.79
CA THR A 190 14.98 -2.92 -15.63
C THR A 190 14.08 -3.96 -14.96
N ASN A 191 13.92 -3.88 -13.63
CA ASN A 191 13.07 -4.79 -12.84
C ASN A 191 11.61 -4.33 -12.72
N PHE A 192 11.22 -3.25 -13.40
CA PHE A 192 9.91 -2.61 -13.25
C PHE A 192 9.12 -2.59 -14.56
N ASP A 193 7.82 -2.33 -14.43
CA ASP A 193 6.96 -2.14 -15.60
C ASP A 193 7.41 -0.92 -16.43
N ALA A 194 7.26 -1.04 -17.75
CA ALA A 194 7.72 -0.01 -18.68
C ALA A 194 7.00 1.33 -18.43
N ASP A 195 5.72 1.31 -18.04
CA ASP A 195 4.97 2.55 -17.79
C ASP A 195 5.47 3.28 -16.52
N PHE A 196 6.07 2.57 -15.57
CA PHE A 196 6.64 3.16 -14.37
C PHE A 196 7.96 3.89 -14.65
N THR A 197 8.77 3.35 -15.55
CA THR A 197 10.12 3.84 -15.87
C THR A 197 10.16 4.78 -17.08
N LYS A 198 9.11 4.79 -17.90
CA LYS A 198 9.01 5.67 -19.05
C LYS A 198 9.03 7.15 -18.64
N PRO A 199 9.92 7.98 -19.24
CA PRO A 199 9.94 9.41 -18.96
C PRO A 199 8.64 10.09 -19.38
N ARG A 200 8.13 11.01 -18.54
CA ARG A 200 6.93 11.79 -18.82
C ARG A 200 7.24 13.28 -18.70
N SER A 201 6.83 14.05 -19.71
CA SER A 201 6.93 15.50 -19.65
C SER A 201 5.82 16.06 -18.77
N SER A 202 6.21 16.76 -17.70
CA SER A 202 5.32 17.51 -16.83
C SER A 202 5.61 18.99 -16.99
N ALA A 203 4.57 19.82 -16.95
CA ALA A 203 4.69 21.27 -17.01
C ALA A 203 4.06 21.86 -15.75
N MET A 204 4.78 22.73 -15.06
CA MET A 204 4.26 23.48 -13.92
C MET A 204 4.28 24.97 -14.25
N ASN A 205 3.15 25.63 -14.03
CA ASN A 205 3.06 27.08 -14.12
C ASN A 205 3.54 27.67 -12.79
N ALA A 206 4.60 28.45 -12.86
CA ALA A 206 5.07 29.26 -11.75
C ALA A 206 4.07 30.40 -11.48
N PRO A 207 4.04 30.95 -10.25
CA PRO A 207 3.14 32.05 -9.88
C PRO A 207 3.31 33.33 -10.73
N ASP A 208 4.47 33.51 -11.37
CA ASP A 208 4.76 34.63 -12.27
C ASP A 208 4.33 34.38 -13.73
N GLY A 209 3.68 33.23 -14.00
CA GLY A 209 3.21 32.85 -15.33
C GLY A 209 4.24 32.12 -16.19
N THR A 210 5.46 31.88 -15.71
CA THR A 210 6.42 31.04 -16.45
C THR A 210 6.09 29.56 -16.36
N THR A 211 6.13 28.85 -17.48
CA THR A 211 5.98 27.39 -17.51
C THR A 211 7.35 26.73 -17.46
N VAL A 212 7.59 25.94 -16.41
CA VAL A 212 8.76 25.07 -16.30
C VAL A 212 8.35 23.67 -16.71
N SER A 213 8.93 23.16 -17.80
CA SER A 213 8.81 21.76 -18.19
C SER A 213 9.98 20.95 -17.63
N PHE A 214 9.66 19.76 -17.14
CA PHE A 214 10.66 18.76 -16.75
C PHE A 214 10.19 17.40 -17.22
N THR A 215 11.15 16.53 -17.52
CA THR A 215 10.87 15.15 -17.95
C THR A 215 11.36 14.23 -16.84
N GLU A 216 10.44 13.57 -16.14
CA GLU A 216 10.72 12.64 -15.04
C GLU A 216 9.73 11.46 -15.15
N SER A 217 10.21 10.23 -15.00
CA SER A 217 9.40 9.02 -14.88
C SER A 217 8.78 8.89 -13.48
N HIS A 218 7.78 8.01 -13.31
CA HIS A 218 7.26 7.72 -11.97
C HIS A 218 8.30 7.03 -11.09
N TYR A 219 9.16 6.22 -11.69
CA TYR A 219 10.29 5.57 -11.04
C TYR A 219 11.28 6.59 -10.47
N GLU A 220 11.69 7.59 -11.26
CA GLU A 220 12.62 8.64 -10.79
C GLU A 220 12.01 9.50 -9.68
N GLU A 221 10.72 9.85 -9.79
CA GLU A 221 9.98 10.54 -8.73
C GLU A 221 9.96 9.71 -7.43
N TRP A 222 9.67 8.41 -7.56
CA TRP A 222 9.65 7.47 -6.44
C TRP A 222 11.04 7.31 -5.81
N LEU A 223 12.09 7.13 -6.61
CA LEU A 223 13.47 6.97 -6.15
C LEU A 223 13.95 8.24 -5.43
N ARG A 224 13.60 9.41 -5.94
CA ARG A 224 13.85 10.70 -5.27
C ARG A 224 13.17 10.78 -3.91
N ASP A 225 11.94 10.29 -3.79
CA ASP A 225 11.24 10.24 -2.50
C ASP A 225 11.79 9.17 -1.55
N LEU A 226 12.28 8.04 -2.06
CA LEU A 226 13.01 7.05 -1.26
C LEU A 226 14.30 7.66 -0.71
N ASN A 227 15.12 8.27 -1.57
CA ASN A 227 16.39 8.89 -1.16
C ASN A 227 16.17 9.98 -0.09
N LYS A 228 15.12 10.80 -0.19
CA LYS A 228 14.75 11.74 0.88
C LYS A 228 14.43 11.03 2.20
N GLN A 229 13.72 9.90 2.14
CA GLN A 229 13.32 9.14 3.31
C GLN A 229 14.48 8.42 3.98
N GLU A 230 15.37 7.84 3.19
CA GLU A 230 16.64 7.31 3.68
C GLU A 230 17.46 8.43 4.32
N ASN A 231 17.70 9.54 3.62
CA ASN A 231 18.57 10.63 4.10
C ASN A 231 18.09 11.27 5.41
N ARG A 232 16.76 11.41 5.58
CA ARG A 232 16.20 11.95 6.84
C ARG A 232 16.17 10.92 7.98
N SER A 233 16.28 9.63 7.68
CA SER A 233 16.14 8.57 8.69
C SER A 233 17.26 8.65 9.72
N GLN A 234 16.87 8.67 10.99
CA GLN A 234 17.75 8.68 12.16
C GLN A 234 17.74 7.31 12.89
N GLU A 235 17.17 6.29 12.26
CA GLU A 235 17.11 4.95 12.84
C GLU A 235 18.52 4.37 13.04
N ALA A 236 18.75 3.72 14.18
CA ALA A 236 20.07 3.23 14.56
C ALA A 236 20.65 2.23 13.54
N PHE A 237 19.79 1.39 12.95
CA PHE A 237 20.22 0.43 11.93
C PHE A 237 20.66 1.13 10.63
N VAL A 238 20.05 2.25 10.27
CA VAL A 238 20.42 3.04 9.09
C VAL A 238 21.77 3.70 9.31
N ALA A 239 21.99 4.32 10.47
CA ALA A 239 23.27 4.91 10.83
C ALA A 239 24.40 3.87 10.83
N HIS A 240 24.14 2.69 11.42
CA HIS A 240 25.09 1.57 11.40
C HIS A 240 25.38 1.08 9.99
N PHE A 241 24.34 0.89 9.17
CA PHE A 241 24.49 0.44 7.78
C PHE A 241 25.34 1.41 6.97
N ARG A 242 25.01 2.72 7.02
CA ARG A 242 25.76 3.78 6.34
C ARG A 242 27.24 3.76 6.65
N SER A 243 27.56 3.67 7.95
CA SER A 243 28.95 3.65 8.40
C SER A 243 29.74 2.44 7.91
N LYS A 244 29.08 1.32 7.63
CA LYS A 244 29.74 0.04 7.31
C LYS A 244 29.73 -0.30 5.82
N TYR A 245 28.64 0.00 5.11
CA TYR A 245 28.37 -0.50 3.76
C TYR A 245 28.10 0.60 2.74
N GLY A 246 27.83 1.84 3.15
CA GLY A 246 27.52 2.97 2.26
C GLY A 246 26.07 3.46 2.38
N GLU A 247 25.75 4.47 1.57
CA GLU A 247 24.49 5.24 1.72
C GLU A 247 23.22 4.47 1.35
N GLU A 248 23.28 3.63 0.32
CA GLU A 248 22.11 3.00 -0.26
C GLU A 248 21.73 1.74 0.51
N LEU A 249 20.49 1.68 1.00
CA LEU A 249 19.98 0.52 1.72
C LEU A 249 19.59 -0.59 0.73
N PRO A 250 19.84 -1.88 1.04
CA PRO A 250 19.26 -2.99 0.31
C PRO A 250 17.74 -3.02 0.53
N VAL A 251 16.99 -3.64 -0.38
CA VAL A 251 15.53 -3.52 -0.45
C VAL A 251 14.80 -3.93 0.85
N TRP A 252 15.30 -4.95 1.56
CA TRP A 252 14.71 -5.41 2.84
C TRP A 252 14.96 -4.43 4.00
N ALA A 253 15.95 -3.54 3.90
CA ALA A 253 16.17 -2.46 4.84
C ALA A 253 15.50 -1.16 4.37
N ALA A 254 15.49 -0.92 3.06
CA ALA A 254 14.85 0.24 2.45
C ALA A 254 13.32 0.24 2.73
N THR A 255 12.68 -0.92 2.66
CA THR A 255 11.24 -1.06 2.96
C THR A 255 10.86 -0.68 4.40
N GLU A 256 11.79 -0.74 5.35
CA GLU A 256 11.56 -0.31 6.74
C GLU A 256 11.52 1.22 6.88
N VAL A 257 12.30 1.95 6.08
CA VAL A 257 12.33 3.42 6.10
C VAL A 257 11.25 4.06 5.22
N MET A 258 10.69 3.31 4.28
CA MET A 258 9.61 3.78 3.41
C MET A 258 8.34 4.08 4.21
N SER A 259 7.64 5.16 3.87
CA SER A 259 6.24 5.35 4.26
C SER A 259 5.35 4.34 3.54
N PHE A 260 4.17 4.03 4.11
CA PHE A 260 3.23 3.11 3.47
C PHE A 260 2.90 3.49 2.02
N GLY A 261 2.70 4.78 1.75
CA GLY A 261 2.44 5.28 0.40
C GLY A 261 3.62 5.08 -0.57
N THR A 262 4.86 5.10 -0.06
CA THR A 262 6.05 4.82 -0.87
C THR A 262 6.16 3.34 -1.24
N VAL A 263 5.80 2.43 -0.32
CA VAL A 263 5.77 0.98 -0.60
C VAL A 263 4.63 0.64 -1.57
N ILE A 264 3.45 1.28 -1.44
CA ILE A 264 2.36 1.10 -2.40
C ILE A 264 2.77 1.56 -3.81
N ARG A 265 3.43 2.72 -3.94
CA ARG A 265 3.95 3.18 -5.24
C ARG A 265 5.02 2.25 -5.81
N LEU A 266 5.87 1.67 -4.96
CA LEU A 266 6.83 0.65 -5.39
C LEU A 266 6.10 -0.57 -5.97
N TYR A 267 5.09 -1.08 -5.25
CA TYR A 267 4.25 -2.19 -5.71
C TYR A 267 3.53 -1.87 -7.03
N ASP A 268 2.94 -0.68 -7.17
CA ASP A 268 2.24 -0.28 -8.40
C ASP A 268 3.19 -0.20 -9.61
N GLY A 269 4.49 0.03 -9.38
CA GLY A 269 5.52 0.06 -10.41
C GLY A 269 6.11 -1.30 -10.79
N LEU A 270 5.88 -2.36 -9.99
CA LEU A 270 6.35 -3.72 -10.28
C LEU A 270 5.73 -4.26 -11.57
N THR A 271 6.37 -5.28 -12.15
CA THR A 271 5.81 -5.99 -13.31
C THR A 271 4.44 -6.59 -12.98
N GLN A 272 3.59 -6.77 -14.00
CA GLN A 272 2.27 -7.40 -13.82
C GLN A 272 2.37 -8.79 -13.17
N ARG A 273 3.42 -9.55 -13.50
CA ARG A 273 3.70 -10.87 -12.91
C ARG A 273 3.94 -10.77 -11.40
N ASP A 274 4.77 -9.83 -10.98
CA ASP A 274 5.12 -9.65 -9.58
C ASP A 274 3.95 -9.10 -8.76
N ARG A 275 3.16 -8.19 -9.35
CA ARG A 275 1.94 -7.66 -8.74
C ARG A 275 0.90 -8.76 -8.50
N ARG A 276 0.66 -9.62 -9.50
CA ARG A 276 -0.19 -10.82 -9.35
C ARG A 276 0.31 -11.73 -8.24
N THR A 277 1.62 -11.98 -8.20
CA THR A 277 2.24 -12.84 -7.19
C THR A 277 1.98 -12.31 -5.78
N ILE A 278 2.18 -11.02 -5.55
CA ILE A 278 1.94 -10.39 -4.24
C ILE A 278 0.45 -10.41 -3.90
N ALA A 279 -0.44 -10.00 -4.81
CA ALA A 279 -1.89 -10.02 -4.55
C ALA A 279 -2.40 -11.43 -4.20
N ALA A 280 -1.92 -12.45 -4.90
CA ALA A 280 -2.24 -13.84 -4.63
C ALA A 280 -1.76 -14.30 -3.25
N GLN A 281 -0.60 -13.84 -2.76
CA GLN A 281 -0.14 -14.17 -1.39
C GLN A 281 -1.08 -13.68 -0.29
N PHE A 282 -1.94 -12.70 -0.58
CA PHE A 282 -3.01 -12.21 0.30
C PHE A 282 -4.39 -12.82 0.00
N ASP A 283 -4.45 -13.84 -0.86
CA ASP A 283 -5.68 -14.44 -1.40
C ASP A 283 -6.61 -13.45 -2.11
N VAL A 284 -6.07 -12.34 -2.62
CA VAL A 284 -6.82 -11.38 -3.44
C VAL A 284 -6.72 -11.83 -4.89
N LEU A 285 -7.71 -12.60 -5.32
CA LEU A 285 -7.73 -13.33 -6.60
C LEU A 285 -8.80 -12.80 -7.55
N ASP A 286 -8.57 -12.92 -8.86
CA ASP A 286 -9.54 -12.61 -9.93
C ASP A 286 -10.32 -13.90 -10.31
N HIS A 287 -11.29 -13.78 -11.22
CA HIS A 287 -12.08 -14.89 -11.78
C HIS A 287 -11.21 -15.91 -12.50
N VAL A 288 -10.21 -15.42 -13.24
CA VAL A 288 -9.06 -16.22 -13.60
C VAL A 288 -8.14 -16.13 -12.40
N PRO A 289 -7.66 -17.22 -11.82
CA PRO A 289 -7.27 -17.16 -10.44
C PRO A 289 -5.75 -16.85 -10.43
N ASP A 290 -5.46 -15.69 -10.97
CA ASP A 290 -4.26 -14.92 -10.76
C ASP A 290 -4.59 -13.92 -9.64
N GLY A 291 -3.56 -13.33 -9.05
CA GLY A 291 -3.79 -12.23 -8.12
C GLY A 291 -4.54 -11.08 -8.81
N ASP A 292 -5.63 -10.61 -8.21
CA ASP A 292 -6.38 -9.46 -8.71
C ASP A 292 -5.65 -8.18 -8.37
N ILE A 293 -4.84 -7.73 -9.33
CA ILE A 293 -4.01 -6.53 -9.23
C ILE A 293 -4.88 -5.28 -8.99
N ALA A 294 -6.01 -5.17 -9.70
CA ALA A 294 -6.85 -3.98 -9.66
C ALA A 294 -7.52 -3.86 -8.29
N THR A 295 -8.08 -4.96 -7.79
CA THR A 295 -8.71 -5.00 -6.48
C THR A 295 -7.70 -4.82 -5.36
N PHE A 296 -6.54 -5.47 -5.42
CA PHE A 296 -5.51 -5.31 -4.40
C PHE A 296 -4.95 -3.87 -4.36
N SER A 297 -4.64 -3.26 -5.51
CA SER A 297 -4.25 -1.84 -5.57
C SER A 297 -5.35 -0.92 -5.01
N SER A 298 -6.63 -1.19 -5.29
CA SER A 298 -7.74 -0.43 -4.71
C SER A 298 -7.77 -0.55 -3.18
N TRP A 299 -7.64 -1.77 -2.64
CA TRP A 299 -7.64 -2.01 -1.21
C TRP A 299 -6.45 -1.35 -0.52
N LEU A 300 -5.24 -1.44 -1.08
CA LEU A 300 -4.05 -0.74 -0.57
C LEU A 300 -4.28 0.78 -0.49
N ASN A 301 -4.86 1.37 -1.54
CA ASN A 301 -5.19 2.79 -1.57
C ASN A 301 -6.26 3.17 -0.52
N HIS A 302 -7.29 2.33 -0.34
CA HIS A 302 -8.30 2.52 0.70
C HIS A 302 -7.69 2.42 2.10
N ILE A 303 -6.88 1.40 2.38
CA ILE A 303 -6.20 1.21 3.66
C ILE A 303 -5.28 2.39 3.95
N ARG A 304 -4.52 2.90 2.97
CA ARG A 304 -3.71 4.12 3.13
C ARG A 304 -4.57 5.33 3.49
N TYR A 305 -5.72 5.50 2.84
CA TYR A 305 -6.68 6.57 3.16
C TYR A 305 -7.20 6.46 4.60
N ILE A 306 -7.58 5.26 5.05
CA ILE A 306 -8.04 5.02 6.43
C ILE A 306 -6.92 5.24 7.44
N ARG A 307 -5.71 4.75 7.16
CA ARG A 307 -4.51 4.97 7.99
C ARG A 307 -4.28 6.46 8.22
N ASN A 308 -4.31 7.25 7.14
CA ASN A 308 -4.11 8.70 7.24
C ASN A 308 -5.27 9.39 7.96
N THR A 309 -6.51 8.94 7.74
CA THR A 309 -7.69 9.41 8.48
C THR A 309 -7.54 9.20 9.98
N CYS A 310 -7.04 8.02 10.38
CA CYS A 310 -6.75 7.70 11.77
C CYS A 310 -5.60 8.57 12.32
N ALA A 311 -4.52 8.77 11.54
CA ALA A 311 -3.36 9.56 11.93
C ALA A 311 -3.69 11.04 12.14
N HIS A 312 -4.62 11.57 11.35
CA HIS A 312 -5.14 12.92 11.52
C HIS A 312 -6.28 13.01 12.55
N HIS A 313 -6.55 11.93 13.30
CA HIS A 313 -7.62 11.84 14.30
C HIS A 313 -8.99 12.27 13.78
N SER A 314 -9.26 11.97 12.51
CA SER A 314 -10.51 12.30 11.84
C SER A 314 -11.60 11.29 12.19
N ARG A 315 -12.85 11.71 11.97
CA ARG A 315 -14.07 10.93 12.28
C ARG A 315 -14.23 9.74 11.33
N LEU A 316 -14.57 8.56 11.86
CA LEU A 316 -14.79 7.34 11.05
C LEU A 316 -16.22 6.78 11.15
N TRP A 317 -16.83 6.76 12.34
CA TRP A 317 -18.05 6.01 12.67
C TRP A 317 -19.31 6.31 11.84
N ASN A 318 -19.33 7.33 10.99
CA ASN A 318 -20.47 7.62 10.11
C ASN A 318 -20.01 8.45 8.90
N ARG A 319 -18.83 8.12 8.39
CA ARG A 319 -18.24 8.77 7.24
C ARG A 319 -18.46 7.91 6.01
N ASN A 320 -18.94 8.54 4.94
CA ASN A 320 -18.83 7.98 3.60
C ASN A 320 -17.42 8.23 3.10
N PHE A 321 -16.69 7.17 2.79
CA PHE A 321 -15.33 7.26 2.32
C PHE A 321 -15.28 7.59 0.83
N ASP A 322 -14.40 8.53 0.49
CA ASP A 322 -14.20 9.00 -0.88
C ASP A 322 -13.42 7.98 -1.72
N VAL A 323 -12.50 7.25 -1.07
CA VAL A 323 -11.76 6.14 -1.66
C VAL A 323 -12.54 4.87 -1.38
N ILE A 324 -13.18 4.32 -2.39
CA ILE A 324 -14.08 3.17 -2.26
C ILE A 324 -13.29 1.88 -2.44
N ILE A 325 -13.63 0.87 -1.66
CA ILE A 325 -13.12 -0.49 -1.81
C ILE A 325 -13.64 -1.06 -3.14
N ALA A 326 -12.76 -1.59 -3.99
CA ALA A 326 -13.17 -2.37 -5.16
C ALA A 326 -13.81 -3.69 -4.73
N GLU A 327 -14.86 -4.08 -5.45
CA GLU A 327 -15.48 -5.40 -5.31
C GLU A 327 -14.51 -6.50 -5.79
N SER A 328 -14.53 -7.65 -5.11
CA SER A 328 -13.89 -8.87 -5.60
C SER A 328 -14.95 -9.97 -5.71
N PRO A 329 -15.51 -10.21 -6.90
CA PRO A 329 -16.56 -11.22 -7.05
C PRO A 329 -16.06 -12.65 -6.79
N ALA A 330 -14.76 -12.91 -7.00
CA ALA A 330 -14.11 -14.21 -6.82
C ALA A 330 -13.88 -14.59 -5.35
N ILE A 331 -13.91 -13.62 -4.42
CA ILE A 331 -13.71 -13.86 -2.99
C ILE A 331 -15.07 -14.04 -2.32
N GLU A 332 -15.55 -15.28 -2.28
CA GLU A 332 -16.87 -15.61 -1.71
C GLU A 332 -16.97 -15.27 -0.21
N GLU A 333 -15.85 -15.26 0.51
CA GLU A 333 -15.78 -14.84 1.93
C GLU A 333 -16.13 -13.36 2.15
N LEU A 334 -16.12 -12.56 1.08
CA LEU A 334 -16.48 -11.15 1.05
C LEU A 334 -17.69 -10.89 0.14
N ALA A 335 -18.49 -11.91 -0.19
CA ALA A 335 -19.68 -11.76 -1.02
C ALA A 335 -20.69 -10.75 -0.47
N HIS A 336 -20.72 -10.55 0.86
CA HIS A 336 -21.52 -9.50 1.49
C HIS A 336 -21.10 -8.08 1.11
N LEU A 337 -19.88 -7.85 0.59
CA LEU A 337 -19.40 -6.55 0.13
C LEU A 337 -19.75 -6.25 -1.34
N ARG A 338 -20.50 -7.10 -2.04
CA ARG A 338 -20.96 -6.79 -3.42
C ARG A 338 -21.81 -5.52 -3.48
N ALA A 339 -22.53 -5.19 -2.40
CA ALA A 339 -23.28 -3.94 -2.31
C ALA A 339 -22.38 -2.70 -2.14
N ASP A 340 -22.51 -1.74 -3.06
CA ASP A 340 -21.69 -0.51 -3.09
C ASP A 340 -21.78 0.34 -1.82
N GLU A 341 -22.97 0.38 -1.20
CA GLU A 341 -23.18 1.09 0.06
C GLU A 341 -22.25 0.57 1.16
N LEU A 342 -22.06 -0.75 1.27
CA LEU A 342 -21.23 -1.34 2.33
C LEU A 342 -19.74 -1.05 2.11
N ARG A 343 -19.30 -0.95 0.85
CA ARG A 343 -17.90 -0.64 0.46
C ARG A 343 -17.49 0.80 0.73
N ARG A 344 -18.46 1.71 0.92
CA ARG A 344 -18.24 3.14 1.21
C ARG A 344 -18.16 3.45 2.71
N HIS A 345 -18.46 2.49 3.57
CA HIS A 345 -18.54 2.69 5.02
C HIS A 345 -17.53 1.83 5.78
N LEU A 346 -17.45 2.07 7.10
CA LEU A 346 -16.54 1.41 8.02
C LEU A 346 -16.60 -0.13 7.95
N TYR A 347 -17.79 -0.70 7.78
CA TYR A 347 -17.95 -2.15 7.70
C TYR A 347 -17.12 -2.79 6.58
N GLY A 348 -17.06 -2.14 5.41
CA GLY A 348 -16.21 -2.59 4.30
C GLY A 348 -14.73 -2.62 4.70
N THR A 349 -14.24 -1.54 5.33
CA THR A 349 -12.86 -1.45 5.83
C THR A 349 -12.54 -2.57 6.82
N LEU A 350 -13.41 -2.79 7.80
CA LEU A 350 -13.24 -3.82 8.82
C LEU A 350 -13.26 -5.23 8.21
N SER A 351 -14.10 -5.44 7.19
CA SER A 351 -14.21 -6.71 6.49
C SER A 351 -12.93 -7.04 5.71
N ILE A 352 -12.39 -6.11 4.92
CA ILE A 352 -11.15 -6.35 4.17
C ILE A 352 -9.96 -6.53 5.11
N LEU A 353 -9.87 -5.76 6.21
CA LEU A 353 -8.81 -5.93 7.20
C LEU A 353 -8.92 -7.28 7.91
N GLY A 354 -10.12 -7.69 8.31
CA GLY A 354 -10.35 -9.00 8.90
C GLY A 354 -10.00 -10.14 7.95
N PHE A 355 -10.29 -9.99 6.66
CA PHE A 355 -9.89 -10.94 5.63
C PHE A 355 -8.37 -11.02 5.50
N LEU A 356 -7.67 -9.89 5.33
CA LEU A 356 -6.21 -9.83 5.15
C LEU A 356 -5.44 -10.28 6.40
N LEU A 357 -5.93 -9.97 7.60
CA LEU A 357 -5.31 -10.41 8.84
C LEU A 357 -5.42 -11.90 9.05
N ALA A 358 -6.49 -12.56 8.61
CA ALA A 358 -6.54 -14.02 8.67
C ALA A 358 -5.48 -14.69 7.79
N ARG A 359 -4.95 -14.00 6.78
CA ARG A 359 -3.86 -14.49 5.92
C ARG A 359 -2.47 -14.25 6.50
N THR A 360 -2.30 -13.14 7.18
CA THR A 360 -0.99 -12.68 7.65
C THR A 360 -0.74 -12.99 9.12
N HIS A 361 -1.80 -12.99 9.92
CA HIS A 361 -1.81 -13.15 11.37
C HIS A 361 -2.95 -14.10 11.79
N PRO A 362 -2.91 -15.39 11.39
CA PRO A 362 -4.03 -16.32 11.59
C PRO A 362 -4.38 -16.56 13.07
N LYS A 363 -3.45 -16.30 13.99
CA LYS A 363 -3.66 -16.41 15.44
C LYS A 363 -4.20 -15.12 16.07
N SER A 364 -4.39 -14.05 15.30
CA SER A 364 -4.90 -12.78 15.80
C SER A 364 -6.37 -12.90 16.18
N ASP A 365 -6.71 -12.43 17.37
CA ASP A 365 -8.07 -12.31 17.88
C ASP A 365 -8.75 -10.98 17.50
N TRP A 366 -8.04 -10.11 16.75
CA TRP A 366 -8.44 -8.74 16.45
C TRP A 366 -9.88 -8.63 15.94
N ARG A 367 -10.28 -9.55 15.06
CA ARG A 367 -11.60 -9.57 14.43
C ARG A 367 -12.70 -9.77 15.47
N LEU A 368 -12.48 -10.70 16.39
CA LEU A 368 -13.42 -11.04 17.46
C LEU A 368 -13.47 -9.92 18.51
N HIS A 369 -12.31 -9.39 18.92
CA HIS A 369 -12.24 -8.27 19.87
C HIS A 369 -12.88 -7.01 19.31
N THR A 370 -12.70 -6.73 18.01
CA THR A 370 -13.33 -5.60 17.33
C THR A 370 -14.84 -5.81 17.18
N ALA A 371 -15.27 -7.01 16.81
CA ALA A 371 -16.70 -7.35 16.73
C ALA A 371 -17.40 -7.21 18.10
N LEU A 372 -16.79 -7.73 19.17
CA LEU A 372 -17.28 -7.60 20.54
C LEU A 372 -17.34 -6.14 21.00
N PHE A 373 -16.31 -5.35 20.70
CA PHE A 373 -16.27 -3.92 21.00
C PHE A 373 -17.44 -3.17 20.33
N ILE A 374 -17.70 -3.44 19.05
CA ILE A 374 -18.78 -2.80 18.28
C ILE A 374 -20.15 -3.22 18.82
N LYS A 375 -20.36 -4.52 19.11
CA LYS A 375 -21.59 -5.02 19.74
C LYS A 375 -21.84 -4.39 21.11
N SER A 376 -20.81 -4.31 21.94
CA SER A 376 -20.89 -3.73 23.28
C SER A 376 -21.20 -2.23 23.27
N TRP A 377 -20.73 -1.52 22.24
CA TRP A 377 -21.09 -0.12 22.03
C TRP A 377 -22.52 0.05 21.51
N ALA A 378 -22.92 -0.74 20.51
CA ALA A 378 -24.27 -0.71 19.95
C ALA A 378 -25.36 -1.04 20.99
N GLY A 379 -25.07 -1.92 21.94
CA GLY A 379 -26.00 -2.21 23.04
C GLY A 379 -26.16 -1.08 24.07
N ARG A 380 -25.26 -0.08 24.08
CA ARG A 380 -25.29 1.04 25.03
C ARG A 380 -25.92 2.31 24.46
N ILE A 381 -25.95 2.46 23.14
CA ILE A 381 -26.45 3.67 22.47
C ILE A 381 -27.56 3.28 21.51
N ASP A 382 -28.65 4.05 21.52
CA ASP A 382 -29.74 3.92 20.55
C ASP A 382 -29.35 4.53 19.19
N GLN A 383 -28.35 3.92 18.54
CA GLN A 383 -27.92 4.25 17.19
C GLN A 383 -27.78 2.96 16.37
N PRO A 384 -28.46 2.84 15.22
CA PRO A 384 -28.39 1.63 14.42
C PRO A 384 -27.00 1.49 13.78
N LEU A 385 -26.44 0.28 13.79
CA LEU A 385 -25.14 0.00 13.17
C LEU A 385 -25.11 0.25 11.65
N SER A 386 -26.27 0.38 11.00
CA SER A 386 -26.37 0.74 9.59
C SER A 386 -25.74 2.09 9.26
N VAL A 387 -25.61 3.02 10.22
CA VAL A 387 -24.88 4.30 10.02
C VAL A 387 -23.38 4.10 9.79
N MET A 388 -22.84 2.96 10.20
CA MET A 388 -21.48 2.50 9.94
C MET A 388 -21.42 1.51 8.75
N GLY A 389 -22.54 1.32 8.05
CA GLY A 389 -22.69 0.39 6.94
C GLY A 389 -22.69 -1.08 7.36
N PHE A 390 -23.06 -1.42 8.60
CA PHE A 390 -23.21 -2.83 8.97
C PHE A 390 -24.56 -3.37 8.46
N PRO A 391 -24.58 -4.48 7.71
CA PRO A 391 -25.82 -5.12 7.32
C PRO A 391 -26.48 -5.83 8.52
N SER A 392 -27.77 -6.13 8.39
CA SER A 392 -28.46 -7.01 9.33
C SER A 392 -27.73 -8.35 9.43
N HIS A 393 -27.56 -8.85 10.65
CA HIS A 393 -26.88 -10.13 10.92
C HIS A 393 -25.44 -10.22 10.38
N TRP A 394 -24.74 -9.08 10.24
CA TRP A 394 -23.32 -9.05 9.85
C TRP A 394 -22.44 -10.00 10.67
N ASP A 395 -22.79 -10.21 11.94
CA ASP A 395 -22.07 -11.07 12.87
C ASP A 395 -22.28 -12.56 12.61
N ARG A 396 -23.16 -12.93 11.68
CA ARG A 396 -23.35 -14.29 11.16
C ARG A 396 -22.55 -14.57 9.89
N GLU A 397 -21.99 -13.54 9.26
CA GLU A 397 -21.14 -13.74 8.10
C GLU A 397 -19.96 -14.65 8.46
N ARG A 398 -19.55 -15.50 7.50
CA ARG A 398 -18.48 -16.48 7.68
C ARG A 398 -17.23 -15.83 8.25
N LEU A 399 -16.91 -14.62 7.77
CA LEU A 399 -15.80 -13.82 8.28
C LEU A 399 -15.90 -13.69 9.81
N TRP A 400 -16.99 -13.20 10.38
CA TRP A 400 -17.05 -12.89 11.81
C TRP A 400 -17.23 -14.09 12.75
N GLN A 401 -17.24 -15.33 12.23
CA GLN A 401 -17.33 -16.55 13.03
C GLN A 401 -16.00 -16.92 13.70
N LEU A 402 -16.10 -17.57 14.87
CA LEU A 402 -14.95 -18.11 15.61
C LEU A 402 -14.18 -19.17 14.81
N SER A 403 -14.88 -19.98 14.01
CA SER A 403 -14.30 -21.06 13.19
C SER A 403 -13.64 -20.57 11.91
N TYR A 404 -13.67 -19.26 11.63
CA TYR A 404 -13.09 -18.71 10.42
C TYR A 404 -11.58 -18.87 10.41
N SER A 405 -11.08 -19.49 9.35
CA SER A 405 -9.66 -19.72 9.09
C SER A 405 -9.41 -19.57 7.60
N ARG A 406 -8.16 -19.24 7.25
CA ARG A 406 -7.67 -19.28 5.87
C ARG A 406 -7.68 -20.73 5.39
N ASP A 407 -8.01 -20.94 4.13
CA ASP A 407 -7.83 -22.22 3.44
C ASP A 407 -6.33 -22.58 3.40
N GLU A 408 -5.91 -23.51 4.25
CA GLU A 408 -4.50 -23.90 4.40
C GLU A 408 -3.96 -24.59 3.16
N GLU A 409 -4.78 -25.39 2.47
CA GLU A 409 -4.35 -26.07 1.25
C GLU A 409 -4.05 -25.05 0.15
N ARG A 410 -4.95 -24.09 -0.06
CA ARG A 410 -4.73 -22.99 -0.99
C ARG A 410 -3.50 -22.17 -0.62
N ALA A 411 -3.32 -21.86 0.67
CA ALA A 411 -2.17 -21.13 1.16
C ALA A 411 -0.85 -21.85 0.83
N ASN A 412 -0.79 -23.16 1.10
CA ASN A 412 0.38 -23.98 0.81
C ASN A 412 0.68 -24.04 -0.69
N ARG A 413 -0.34 -24.18 -1.54
CA ARG A 413 -0.18 -24.16 -3.01
C ARG A 413 0.38 -22.82 -3.51
N LEU A 414 -0.11 -21.70 -2.98
CA LEU A 414 0.38 -20.37 -3.36
C LEU A 414 1.82 -20.12 -2.88
N GLU A 415 2.18 -20.63 -1.69
CA GLU A 415 3.55 -20.56 -1.18
C GLU A 415 4.52 -21.39 -2.03
N LEU A 416 4.13 -22.62 -2.38
CA LEU A 416 4.89 -23.48 -3.29
C LEU A 416 5.08 -22.80 -4.65
N LEU A 417 4.02 -22.23 -5.23
CA LEU A 417 4.13 -21.50 -6.49
C LEU A 417 5.11 -20.32 -6.40
N ALA A 418 5.10 -19.57 -5.29
CA ALA A 418 6.00 -18.44 -5.07
C ALA A 418 7.46 -18.85 -4.77
N SER A 419 7.70 -20.12 -4.47
CA SER A 419 9.03 -20.67 -4.17
C SER A 419 9.83 -21.08 -5.42
N VAL A 420 9.17 -21.17 -6.59
CA VAL A 420 9.78 -21.65 -7.83
C VAL A 420 9.60 -20.64 -8.96
N ASP A 421 10.62 -20.49 -9.81
CA ASP A 421 10.47 -19.69 -11.03
C ASP A 421 9.56 -20.41 -12.03
N THR A 422 8.58 -19.69 -12.56
CA THR A 422 7.59 -20.24 -13.50
C THR A 422 7.44 -19.37 -14.73
N VAL A 423 7.07 -20.01 -15.83
CA VAL A 423 6.81 -19.37 -17.12
C VAL A 423 5.38 -19.68 -17.56
N GLY A 424 4.76 -18.74 -18.26
CA GLY A 424 3.42 -18.93 -18.83
C GLY A 424 3.43 -19.90 -20.01
N THR A 425 2.24 -20.31 -20.47
CA THR A 425 2.11 -21.25 -21.60
C THR A 425 2.80 -20.78 -22.88
N SER A 426 2.82 -19.47 -23.17
CA SER A 426 3.51 -18.98 -24.38
C SER A 426 5.02 -19.14 -24.28
N GLU A 427 5.62 -18.64 -23.20
CA GLU A 427 7.06 -18.74 -22.98
C GLU A 427 7.52 -20.19 -22.84
N ALA A 428 6.73 -21.05 -22.17
CA ALA A 428 7.00 -22.50 -22.12
C ALA A 428 7.10 -23.13 -23.53
N ARG A 429 6.28 -22.67 -24.50
CA ARG A 429 6.39 -23.10 -25.89
C ARG A 429 7.65 -22.53 -26.55
N ASP A 430 8.00 -21.28 -26.26
CA ASP A 430 9.17 -20.62 -26.85
C ASP A 430 10.49 -21.24 -26.38
N LEU A 431 10.53 -21.75 -25.14
CA LEU A 431 11.63 -22.54 -24.60
C LEU A 431 11.85 -23.88 -25.32
N LEU A 432 10.83 -24.43 -26.00
CA LEU A 432 10.96 -25.61 -26.87
C LEU A 432 11.49 -25.23 -28.26
N SER A 433 12.56 -24.45 -28.29
CA SER A 433 13.10 -23.81 -29.49
C SER A 433 13.77 -24.76 -30.49
N SER A 434 14.14 -25.97 -30.06
CA SER A 434 14.69 -27.06 -30.90
C SER A 434 13.75 -27.51 -32.02
N LEU A 435 12.45 -27.24 -31.87
CA LEU A 435 11.41 -27.57 -32.84
C LEU A 435 10.93 -26.34 -33.61
N PRO A 436 10.46 -26.50 -34.86
CA PRO A 436 9.74 -25.45 -35.58
C PRO A 436 8.53 -24.95 -34.79
N THR A 437 8.22 -23.65 -34.86
CA THR A 437 7.15 -22.99 -34.06
C THR A 437 5.80 -23.72 -34.12
N LYS A 438 5.44 -24.29 -35.28
CA LYS A 438 4.19 -25.04 -35.48
C LYS A 438 4.09 -26.32 -34.64
N ASP A 439 5.22 -26.92 -34.27
CA ASP A 439 5.29 -28.21 -33.59
C ASP A 439 5.43 -28.07 -32.05
N ARG A 440 5.87 -26.90 -31.56
CA ARG A 440 6.12 -26.63 -30.14
C ARG A 440 4.88 -26.82 -29.27
N ARG A 441 3.71 -26.37 -29.74
CA ARG A 441 2.43 -26.57 -29.05
C ARG A 441 2.12 -28.06 -28.89
N SER A 442 2.28 -28.84 -29.97
CA SER A 442 2.01 -30.27 -29.98
C SER A 442 2.98 -31.02 -29.07
N ARG A 443 4.26 -30.62 -29.04
CA ARG A 443 5.27 -31.20 -28.15
C ARG A 443 4.97 -30.92 -26.68
N LEU A 444 4.69 -29.67 -26.31
CA LEU A 444 4.33 -29.32 -24.93
C LEU A 444 3.07 -30.09 -24.49
N GLY A 445 2.06 -30.17 -25.38
CA GLY A 445 0.86 -30.97 -25.13
C GLY A 445 1.14 -32.46 -24.99
N TYR A 446 2.09 -33.02 -25.74
CA TYR A 446 2.52 -34.41 -25.61
C TYR A 446 3.18 -34.66 -24.25
N TYR A 447 4.13 -33.83 -23.82
CA TYR A 447 4.77 -33.97 -22.52
C TYR A 447 3.77 -33.88 -21.36
N ARG A 448 2.82 -32.94 -21.42
CA ARG A 448 1.75 -32.83 -20.41
C ARG A 448 0.86 -34.06 -20.36
N ARG A 449 0.36 -34.55 -21.50
CA ARG A 449 -0.47 -35.77 -21.56
C ARG A 449 0.26 -37.04 -21.09
N LYS A 450 1.59 -37.02 -21.12
CA LYS A 450 2.44 -38.10 -20.61
C LYS A 450 2.94 -37.85 -19.19
N HIS A 451 2.44 -36.81 -18.52
CA HIS A 451 2.86 -36.39 -17.17
C HIS A 451 4.37 -36.20 -17.03
N ALA A 452 5.07 -35.93 -18.13
CA ALA A 452 6.51 -35.75 -18.18
C ALA A 452 6.90 -34.27 -17.93
N ILE A 453 5.99 -33.35 -18.24
CA ILE A 453 6.03 -31.96 -17.79
C ILE A 453 4.73 -31.68 -17.07
N PHE A 454 4.81 -31.06 -15.90
CA PHE A 454 3.64 -30.60 -15.17
C PHE A 454 3.51 -29.08 -15.26
N ALA A 455 2.27 -28.64 -15.13
CA ALA A 455 1.92 -27.23 -15.04
C ALA A 455 1.11 -27.06 -13.77
N LEU A 456 1.52 -26.09 -12.96
CA LEU A 456 0.81 -25.68 -11.77
C LEU A 456 -0.35 -24.82 -12.20
N SER A 457 -1.50 -25.13 -11.65
CA SER A 457 -2.72 -24.38 -11.84
C SER A 457 -3.31 -24.32 -10.44
N PRO A 458 -3.01 -23.28 -9.64
CA PRO A 458 -3.75 -23.10 -8.39
C PRO A 458 -5.23 -22.80 -8.68
N THR A 459 -5.51 -22.62 -9.97
CA THR A 459 -6.53 -21.79 -10.60
C THR A 459 -6.58 -22.18 -12.10
N GLU A 460 -7.10 -21.41 -13.06
CA GLU A 460 -7.23 -21.82 -14.49
C GLU A 460 -6.01 -21.50 -15.38
N THR A 461 -5.10 -20.62 -14.96
CA THR A 461 -3.89 -20.28 -15.72
C THR A 461 -2.78 -21.30 -15.45
N LEU A 462 -2.15 -21.81 -16.51
CA LEU A 462 -1.05 -22.77 -16.41
C LEU A 462 0.30 -22.06 -16.21
N HIS A 463 0.94 -22.36 -15.09
CA HIS A 463 2.29 -21.96 -14.74
C HIS A 463 3.24 -23.15 -14.83
N PHE A 464 4.27 -23.06 -15.66
CA PHE A 464 5.24 -24.13 -15.83
C PHE A 464 6.51 -23.79 -15.05
N PRO A 465 6.93 -24.59 -14.06
CA PRO A 465 8.24 -24.43 -13.46
C PRO A 465 9.35 -24.41 -14.51
N ARG A 466 10.15 -23.33 -14.52
CA ARG A 466 11.15 -23.05 -15.56
C ARG A 466 12.24 -24.11 -15.61
N PHE A 467 12.59 -24.69 -14.45
CA PHE A 467 13.63 -25.71 -14.33
C PHE A 467 13.38 -26.96 -15.19
N GLN A 468 12.13 -27.20 -15.61
CA GLN A 468 11.79 -28.32 -16.48
C GLN A 468 12.36 -28.19 -17.90
N PHE A 469 12.70 -26.97 -18.31
CA PHE A 469 13.20 -26.65 -19.64
C PHE A 469 14.70 -26.40 -19.63
N ASP A 470 15.33 -26.70 -20.75
CA ASP A 470 16.74 -26.47 -20.98
C ASP A 470 16.90 -25.44 -22.10
N ALA A 471 17.37 -24.24 -21.72
CA ALA A 471 17.54 -23.14 -22.66
C ALA A 471 18.66 -23.40 -23.69
N GLU A 472 19.66 -24.23 -23.36
CA GLU A 472 20.78 -24.53 -24.25
C GLU A 472 20.36 -25.52 -25.34
N THR A 473 19.64 -26.58 -24.96
CA THR A 473 19.16 -27.57 -25.92
C THR A 473 17.89 -27.13 -26.65
N GLY A 474 17.12 -26.21 -26.06
CA GLY A 474 15.82 -25.80 -26.59
C GLY A 474 14.75 -26.89 -26.48
N ASP A 475 14.84 -27.81 -25.52
CA ASP A 475 13.82 -28.81 -25.19
C ASP A 475 13.75 -28.99 -23.66
N ALA A 476 12.90 -29.89 -23.18
CA ALA A 476 12.82 -30.26 -21.77
C ALA A 476 13.99 -31.16 -21.34
N LYS A 477 14.44 -31.03 -20.09
CA LYS A 477 15.55 -31.82 -19.54
C LYS A 477 15.14 -33.29 -19.44
N SER A 478 15.91 -34.19 -20.06
CA SER A 478 15.60 -35.64 -20.10
C SER A 478 15.41 -36.25 -18.71
N ILE A 479 16.30 -35.92 -17.77
CA ILE A 479 16.22 -36.40 -16.38
C ILE A 479 14.97 -35.91 -15.65
N VAL A 480 14.48 -34.70 -15.96
CA VAL A 480 13.24 -34.15 -15.40
C VAL A 480 12.03 -34.89 -15.98
N LEU A 481 12.03 -35.15 -17.29
CA LEU A 481 10.97 -35.93 -17.94
C LEU A 481 10.86 -37.34 -17.32
N GLU A 482 11.98 -37.96 -17.00
CA GLU A 482 12.02 -39.28 -16.38
C GLU A 482 11.51 -39.26 -14.93
N ALA A 483 12.04 -38.35 -14.10
CA ALA A 483 11.62 -38.19 -12.72
C ALA A 483 10.11 -37.93 -12.61
N ASN A 484 9.56 -37.03 -13.42
CA ASN A 484 8.13 -36.70 -13.42
C ASN A 484 7.26 -37.90 -13.82
N ARG A 485 7.69 -38.74 -14.78
CA ARG A 485 6.96 -39.95 -15.14
C ARG A 485 6.95 -40.96 -14.01
N ARG A 486 8.08 -41.18 -13.34
CA ARG A 486 8.17 -42.09 -12.18
C ARG A 486 7.29 -41.61 -11.03
N LEU A 487 7.32 -40.31 -10.73
CA LEU A 487 6.42 -39.68 -9.77
C LEU A 487 4.95 -39.94 -10.10
N TYR A 488 4.57 -39.77 -11.36
CA TYR A 488 3.18 -39.98 -11.78
C TYR A 488 2.76 -41.44 -11.61
N VAL A 489 3.60 -42.39 -12.05
CA VAL A 489 3.31 -43.83 -11.93
C VAL A 489 3.21 -44.24 -10.45
N GLY A 490 4.14 -43.81 -9.61
CA GLY A 490 4.17 -44.16 -8.18
C GLY A 490 3.03 -43.55 -7.34
N ASN A 491 2.27 -42.59 -7.87
CA ASN A 491 1.16 -41.94 -7.16
C ASN A 491 -0.22 -42.19 -7.81
N ARG A 492 -0.33 -43.15 -8.74
CA ARG A 492 -1.57 -43.39 -9.52
C ARG A 492 -2.85 -43.52 -8.69
N ASP A 493 -2.76 -44.10 -7.49
CA ASP A 493 -3.93 -44.33 -6.62
C ASP A 493 -4.42 -43.08 -5.87
N VAL A 494 -3.59 -42.02 -5.81
CA VAL A 494 -3.88 -40.75 -5.13
C VAL A 494 -4.06 -39.60 -6.15
N ASN A 495 -3.77 -39.86 -7.43
CA ASN A 495 -3.75 -38.86 -8.49
C ASN A 495 -5.15 -38.60 -9.06
N GLU A 496 -5.85 -37.59 -8.52
CA GLU A 496 -6.73 -36.77 -9.36
C GLU A 496 -5.85 -35.87 -10.24
N ASP A 497 -6.17 -35.68 -11.52
CA ASP A 497 -5.33 -34.95 -12.50
C ASP A 497 -4.92 -33.53 -12.04
N GLU A 498 -5.69 -32.93 -11.14
CA GLU A 498 -5.42 -31.60 -10.55
C GLU A 498 -4.42 -31.62 -9.38
N ALA A 499 -4.26 -32.74 -8.67
CA ALA A 499 -3.38 -32.85 -7.49
C ALA A 499 -1.92 -33.16 -7.88
N PHE A 500 -1.71 -33.93 -8.95
CA PHE A 500 -0.38 -34.40 -9.35
C PHE A 500 0.66 -33.28 -9.55
N PRO A 501 0.37 -32.15 -10.22
CA PRO A 501 1.36 -31.07 -10.37
C PRO A 501 1.90 -30.53 -9.04
N TRP A 502 1.06 -30.47 -8.01
CA TRP A 502 1.43 -30.03 -6.68
C TRP A 502 2.26 -31.06 -5.93
N ILE A 503 1.92 -32.34 -6.07
CA ILE A 503 2.70 -33.45 -5.53
C ILE A 503 4.10 -33.46 -6.15
N ALA A 504 4.17 -33.36 -7.48
CA ALA A 504 5.43 -33.33 -8.21
C ALA A 504 6.31 -32.16 -7.75
N LEU A 505 5.76 -30.95 -7.71
CA LEU A 505 6.51 -29.77 -7.24
C LEU A 505 6.99 -29.94 -5.79
N THR A 506 6.12 -30.44 -4.91
CA THR A 506 6.47 -30.67 -3.51
C THR A 506 7.67 -31.61 -3.40
N TRP A 507 7.67 -32.71 -4.16
CA TRP A 507 8.81 -33.63 -4.19
C TRP A 507 10.09 -32.95 -4.69
N TRP A 508 10.01 -32.14 -5.76
CA TRP A 508 11.17 -31.43 -6.31
C TRP A 508 11.81 -30.46 -5.30
N LEU A 509 11.00 -29.86 -4.41
CA LEU A 509 11.45 -28.87 -3.43
C LEU A 509 11.81 -29.48 -2.07
N THR A 510 11.33 -30.68 -1.76
CA THR A 510 11.53 -31.31 -0.44
C THR A 510 12.92 -31.92 -0.34
N LYS A 511 13.62 -31.61 0.76
CA LYS A 511 14.91 -32.22 1.11
C LYS A 511 14.73 -33.66 1.56
N GLN A 512 15.61 -34.54 1.10
CA GLN A 512 15.50 -35.98 1.34
C GLN A 512 16.80 -36.49 1.98
N ALA A 513 16.67 -37.34 2.99
CA ALA A 513 17.82 -37.88 3.72
C ALA A 513 18.70 -38.75 2.80
N GLU A 514 18.07 -39.46 1.87
CA GLU A 514 18.69 -40.30 0.84
C GLU A 514 19.47 -39.48 -0.19
N LEU A 515 19.22 -38.17 -0.25
CA LEU A 515 19.87 -37.20 -1.14
C LEU A 515 20.80 -36.24 -0.36
N GLU A 516 21.35 -36.71 0.77
CA GLU A 516 22.25 -35.93 1.64
C GLU A 516 21.61 -34.63 2.16
N ASP A 517 20.34 -34.69 2.55
CA ASP A 517 19.54 -33.53 3.01
C ASP A 517 19.43 -32.40 1.97
N ARG A 518 19.54 -32.74 0.68
CA ARG A 518 19.29 -31.83 -0.44
C ARG A 518 17.97 -32.15 -1.12
N SER A 519 17.40 -31.16 -1.79
CA SER A 519 16.24 -31.39 -2.64
C SER A 519 16.67 -31.85 -4.04
N PRO A 520 15.82 -32.59 -4.77
CA PRO A 520 16.07 -32.93 -6.17
C PRO A 520 16.33 -31.70 -7.05
N LEU A 521 15.64 -30.57 -6.78
CA LEU A 521 15.85 -29.33 -7.52
C LEU A 521 17.24 -28.73 -7.23
N GLU A 522 17.69 -28.72 -5.97
CA GLU A 522 19.05 -28.25 -5.62
C GLU A 522 20.13 -29.08 -6.32
N LEU A 523 19.92 -30.39 -6.46
CA LEU A 523 20.82 -31.28 -7.19
C LEU A 523 20.78 -31.01 -8.70
N LEU A 524 19.59 -30.76 -9.26
CA LEU A 524 19.39 -30.44 -10.67
C LEU A 524 20.09 -29.13 -11.04
N GLU A 525 19.89 -28.07 -10.26
CA GLU A 525 20.49 -26.75 -10.46
C GLU A 525 22.02 -26.78 -10.30
N ALA A 526 22.53 -27.67 -9.44
CA ALA A 526 23.97 -27.91 -9.30
C ALA A 526 24.56 -28.80 -10.42
N GLY A 527 23.74 -29.31 -11.35
CA GLY A 527 24.17 -30.23 -12.42
C GLY A 527 24.61 -31.61 -11.90
N LYS A 528 24.14 -32.02 -10.72
CA LYS A 528 24.55 -33.26 -10.03
C LYS A 528 23.47 -34.33 -9.97
N LEU A 529 22.23 -34.00 -10.33
CA LEU A 529 21.15 -34.99 -10.36
C LEU A 529 21.45 -36.07 -11.41
N SER A 530 21.35 -37.34 -11.02
CA SER A 530 21.60 -38.51 -11.87
C SER A 530 20.47 -39.54 -11.73
N GLU A 531 20.44 -40.55 -12.60
CA GLU A 531 19.46 -41.64 -12.50
C GLU A 531 19.58 -42.43 -11.19
N GLU A 532 20.80 -42.60 -10.64
CA GLU A 532 21.01 -43.24 -9.34
C GLU A 532 20.29 -42.50 -8.21
N HIS A 533 20.30 -41.16 -8.23
CA HIS A 533 19.54 -40.35 -7.27
C HIS A 533 18.03 -40.56 -7.43
N LEU A 534 17.54 -40.70 -8.67
CA LEU A 534 16.13 -41.02 -8.92
C LEU A 534 15.77 -42.43 -8.43
N ASP A 535 16.66 -43.41 -8.60
CA ASP A 535 16.43 -44.77 -8.11
C ASP A 535 16.35 -44.84 -6.58
N LEU A 536 17.15 -44.03 -5.88
CA LEU A 536 17.13 -43.92 -4.42
C LEU A 536 15.86 -43.25 -3.89
N SER A 537 15.39 -42.20 -4.56
CA SER A 537 14.28 -41.34 -4.10
C SER A 537 12.90 -41.71 -4.68
N LEU A 538 12.90 -42.39 -5.82
CA LEU A 538 11.73 -42.83 -6.58
C LEU A 538 11.97 -44.26 -7.10
N PRO A 539 12.05 -45.25 -6.21
CA PRO A 539 12.25 -46.64 -6.62
C PRO A 539 11.12 -47.07 -7.55
N PHE A 540 11.47 -47.79 -8.62
CA PHE A 540 10.48 -48.32 -9.57
C PHE A 540 9.43 -49.16 -8.81
N SER A 541 8.14 -48.83 -8.96
CA SER A 541 7.10 -49.76 -8.54
C SER A 541 7.15 -50.96 -9.46
N SER A 542 7.43 -52.13 -8.90
CA SER A 542 7.43 -53.40 -9.61
C SER A 542 5.99 -53.86 -9.88
N GLU A 543 5.27 -53.15 -10.74
CA GLU A 543 3.98 -53.59 -11.30
C GLU A 543 3.85 -53.25 -12.79
#